data_AF-A0A1X6YDZ7-F1
#
_entry.id   AF-A0A1X6YDZ7-F1
#
_cell.length_a   1.000
_cell.length_b   1.000
_cell.length_c   1.000
_cell.angle_alpha   90.00
_cell.angle_beta   90.00
_cell.angle_gamma   90.00
#
_symmetry.space_group_name_H-M   'P 1'
#
loop_
_entity.id
_entity.type
_entity.pdbx_description
1 polymer ?
#
loop_
_entity_poly.entity_id
_entity_poly.type
_entity_poly.pdbx_seq_one_letter_code
_entity_poly.pdbx_strand_id
1 'polypeptide(L)'
;MDTGTEFHWDVLEKIRDQEGGEGIFPVARGQYCSFAFAGEYDDYFGTPVNKIKSGLLVQTVHSLDACNPETNLVITDCQNVQAAILLGKGPYPEEGQAHIAGYTPSLIGHHLAPEGPLELSKIDNVSDLRAQASEIGLRSYDESEFEEFYEYRLGNDSIDAFCGCKLYYPDSPGAKL
;
A
#
# COMPACT_ATOMS: atom_id res chain seq x y z
N MET A 1 5.00 9.80 -43.56
CA MET A 1 4.99 10.18 -42.14
C MET A 1 5.41 8.94 -41.40
N ASP A 2 6.64 8.96 -40.91
CA ASP A 2 7.30 7.83 -40.27
C ASP A 2 7.06 7.99 -38.75
N THR A 3 6.27 7.11 -38.15
CA THR A 3 5.96 7.13 -36.71
C THR A 3 6.91 6.21 -35.96
N GLY A 4 8.20 6.29 -36.29
CA GLY A 4 9.25 5.50 -35.66
C GLY A 4 9.35 5.84 -34.17
N THR A 5 8.63 5.09 -33.33
CA THR A 5 8.99 4.89 -31.94
C THR A 5 10.24 4.02 -31.95
N GLU A 6 11.39 4.68 -32.05
CA GLU A 6 12.69 4.04 -31.89
C GLU A 6 12.77 3.54 -30.45
N PHE A 7 12.71 2.22 -30.28
CA PHE A 7 12.76 1.60 -28.97
C PHE A 7 14.20 1.65 -28.49
N HIS A 8 14.46 2.54 -27.54
CA HIS A 8 15.77 2.80 -26.96
C HIS A 8 16.19 1.63 -26.05
N TRP A 9 16.83 0.62 -26.64
CA TRP A 9 17.37 -0.56 -25.93
C TRP A 9 18.39 -0.18 -24.84
N ASP A 10 19.03 0.97 -24.97
CA ASP A 10 19.96 1.55 -23.99
C ASP A 10 19.28 1.93 -22.66
N VAL A 11 17.97 2.19 -22.67
CA VAL A 11 17.19 2.40 -21.44
C VAL A 11 16.94 1.06 -20.72
N LEU A 12 16.67 -0.01 -21.47
CA LEU A 12 16.46 -1.35 -20.91
C LEU A 12 17.75 -1.94 -20.32
N GLU A 13 18.92 -1.65 -20.90
CA GLU A 13 20.20 -2.09 -20.33
C GLU A 13 20.52 -1.36 -19.01
N LYS A 14 20.21 -0.06 -18.89
CA LYS A 14 20.34 0.69 -17.62
C LYS A 14 19.43 0.16 -16.52
N ILE A 15 18.24 -0.31 -16.87
CA ILE A 15 17.31 -0.97 -15.94
C ILE A 15 17.88 -2.30 -15.44
N ARG A 16 18.66 -3.01 -16.27
CA ARG A 16 19.19 -4.34 -15.96
C ARG A 16 20.51 -4.32 -15.17
N ASP A 17 21.28 -3.25 -15.28
CA ASP A 17 22.61 -3.10 -14.65
C ASP A 17 22.58 -2.41 -13.26
N GLN A 18 21.41 -2.00 -12.76
CA GLN A 18 21.28 -1.57 -11.37
C GLN A 18 21.16 -2.79 -10.45
N GLU A 19 22.29 -3.45 -10.20
CA GLU A 19 22.44 -4.49 -9.15
C GLU A 19 22.29 -3.93 -7.70
N GLY A 20 21.71 -2.72 -7.54
CA GLY A 20 21.65 -1.97 -6.29
C GLY A 20 20.26 -1.85 -5.64
N GLY A 21 19.19 -2.33 -6.26
CA GLY A 21 17.83 -2.31 -5.66
C GLY A 21 17.24 -0.90 -5.46
N GLU A 22 17.71 0.10 -6.22
CA GLU A 22 17.06 1.41 -6.27
C GLU A 22 16.07 1.42 -7.44
N GLY A 23 14.87 1.96 -7.22
CA GLY A 23 13.85 2.10 -8.26
C GLY A 23 14.38 2.85 -9.48
N ILE A 24 13.82 2.55 -10.65
CA ILE A 24 14.15 3.21 -11.93
C ILE A 24 13.64 4.66 -11.91
N PHE A 25 12.53 4.90 -11.21
CA PHE A 25 11.85 6.19 -11.12
C PHE A 25 11.83 6.70 -9.68
N PRO A 26 12.07 8.00 -9.45
CA PRO A 26 11.87 8.57 -8.12
C PRO A 26 10.38 8.54 -7.75
N VAL A 27 10.06 8.35 -6.47
CA VAL A 27 8.66 8.41 -5.97
C VAL A 27 7.99 9.71 -6.40
N ALA A 28 6.98 9.58 -7.26
CA ALA A 28 6.14 10.68 -7.68
C ALA A 28 5.06 10.93 -6.63
N ARG A 29 5.09 12.09 -5.97
CA ARG A 29 4.11 12.46 -4.94
C ARG A 29 3.01 13.34 -5.54
N GLY A 30 1.76 12.94 -5.32
CA GLY A 30 0.57 13.65 -5.77
C GLY A 30 -0.13 14.44 -4.66
N GLN A 31 -1.35 14.90 -4.96
CA GLN A 31 -2.19 15.57 -3.97
C GLN A 31 -2.66 14.59 -2.88
N TYR A 32 -2.92 15.12 -1.69
CA TYR A 32 -3.44 14.34 -0.55
C TYR A 32 -2.60 13.09 -0.22
N CYS A 33 -1.28 13.22 -0.31
CA CYS A 33 -0.32 12.13 -0.05
C CYS A 33 -0.48 10.89 -0.94
N SER A 34 -1.14 11.03 -2.10
CA SER A 34 -1.05 9.99 -3.15
C SER A 34 0.39 9.87 -3.65
N PHE A 35 0.76 8.70 -4.15
CA PHE A 35 2.09 8.47 -4.71
C PHE A 35 2.07 7.43 -5.83
N ALA A 36 3.13 7.40 -6.62
CA ALA A 36 3.41 6.40 -7.64
C ALA A 36 4.92 6.11 -7.67
N PHE A 37 5.28 4.92 -8.17
CA PHE A 37 6.68 4.49 -8.28
C PHE A 37 7.39 4.49 -6.94
N ALA A 38 6.71 3.99 -5.91
CA ALA A 38 7.40 3.54 -4.72
C ALA A 38 7.71 2.06 -4.87
N GLY A 39 8.66 1.56 -4.11
CA GLY A 39 9.13 0.18 -4.17
C GLY A 39 10.53 0.10 -4.74
N GLU A 40 11.21 -0.99 -4.44
CA GLU A 40 12.48 -1.41 -5.02
C GLU A 40 12.32 -1.57 -6.54
N TYR A 41 11.10 -1.89 -6.97
CA TYR A 41 10.74 -2.15 -8.36
C TYR A 41 9.74 -1.12 -8.93
N ASP A 42 9.54 0.02 -8.26
CA ASP A 42 8.57 1.07 -8.66
C ASP A 42 7.13 0.56 -8.84
N ASP A 43 6.78 -0.52 -8.15
CA ASP A 43 5.54 -1.26 -8.33
C ASP A 43 4.43 -0.84 -7.35
N TYR A 44 4.69 0.09 -6.44
CA TYR A 44 3.69 0.58 -5.47
C TYR A 44 3.09 1.94 -5.83
N PHE A 45 1.77 2.00 -5.67
CA PHE A 45 0.96 3.20 -5.96
C PHE A 45 -0.05 3.44 -4.84
N GLY A 46 -0.04 4.64 -4.27
CA GLY A 46 -0.94 5.04 -3.21
C GLY A 46 -2.06 5.93 -3.73
N THR A 47 -3.31 5.57 -3.44
CA THR A 47 -4.45 6.46 -3.68
C THR A 47 -4.38 7.69 -2.77
N PRO A 48 -5.15 8.76 -3.03
CA PRO A 48 -5.29 9.86 -2.07
C PRO A 48 -5.68 9.35 -0.68
N VAL A 49 -5.03 9.87 0.36
CA VAL A 49 -5.42 9.61 1.75
C VAL A 49 -6.81 10.19 1.99
N ASN A 50 -7.67 9.42 2.64
CA ASN A 50 -9.01 9.85 3.02
C ASN A 50 -9.14 9.92 4.54
N LYS A 51 -9.80 10.96 5.04
CA LYS A 51 -10.19 11.06 6.44
C LYS A 51 -11.32 10.09 6.74
N ILE A 52 -11.18 9.37 7.84
CA ILE A 52 -12.30 8.68 8.50
C ILE A 52 -12.52 9.33 9.89
N LYS A 53 -13.14 8.61 10.83
CA LYS A 53 -13.47 9.18 12.15
C LYS A 53 -12.24 9.24 13.08
N SER A 54 -12.34 10.05 14.14
CA SER A 54 -11.44 9.99 15.31
C SER A 54 -9.95 10.22 15.05
N GLY A 55 -9.58 10.98 14.00
CA GLY A 55 -8.15 11.22 13.69
C GLY A 55 -7.51 10.09 12.89
N LEU A 56 -8.31 9.13 12.44
CA LEU A 56 -7.87 8.04 11.58
C LEU A 56 -7.90 8.47 10.11
N LEU A 57 -6.92 7.98 9.37
CA LEU A 57 -6.75 8.19 7.94
C LEU A 57 -6.59 6.85 7.25
N VAL A 58 -7.07 6.74 6.01
CA VAL A 58 -6.93 5.51 5.22
C VAL A 58 -6.40 5.80 3.83
N GLN A 59 -5.58 4.90 3.32
CA GLN A 59 -5.04 4.94 1.97
C GLN A 59 -5.04 3.52 1.40
N THR A 60 -5.46 3.37 0.15
CA THR A 60 -5.28 2.11 -0.58
C THR A 60 -3.94 2.14 -1.27
N VAL A 61 -3.13 1.12 -1.04
CA VAL A 61 -1.85 0.94 -1.72
C VAL A 61 -1.98 -0.25 -2.66
N HIS A 62 -1.69 0.00 -3.93
CA HIS A 62 -1.64 -1.00 -4.98
C HIS A 62 -0.21 -1.47 -5.15
N SER A 63 0.01 -2.78 -5.23
CA SER A 63 1.26 -3.37 -5.68
C SER A 63 1.02 -3.98 -7.06
N LEU A 64 1.83 -3.59 -8.03
CA LEU A 64 1.85 -4.10 -9.40
C LEU A 64 2.94 -5.18 -9.53
N ASP A 65 2.85 -6.25 -8.73
CA ASP A 65 3.57 -7.47 -9.07
C ASP A 65 2.98 -8.01 -10.38
N ALA A 66 3.84 -8.19 -11.39
CA ALA A 66 3.47 -8.59 -12.76
C ALA A 66 2.59 -9.85 -12.83
N CYS A 67 2.60 -10.69 -11.79
CA CYS A 67 1.79 -11.90 -11.74
C CYS A 67 0.66 -11.87 -10.71
N ASN A 68 0.72 -10.99 -9.71
CA ASN A 68 -0.23 -10.97 -8.58
C ASN A 68 -0.52 -9.53 -8.14
N PRO A 69 -1.39 -8.78 -8.84
CA PRO A 69 -1.74 -7.45 -8.38
C PRO A 69 -2.44 -7.53 -7.01
N GLU A 70 -1.93 -6.76 -6.07
CA GLU A 70 -2.46 -6.69 -4.70
C GLU A 70 -2.94 -5.28 -4.41
N THR A 71 -3.97 -5.18 -3.58
CA THR A 71 -4.36 -3.93 -2.96
C THR A 71 -4.43 -4.12 -1.46
N ASN A 72 -3.79 -3.22 -0.74
CA ASN A 72 -3.65 -3.23 0.70
C ASN A 72 -4.26 -1.93 1.26
N LEU A 73 -4.69 -1.96 2.51
CA LEU A 73 -5.19 -0.77 3.20
C LEU A 73 -4.16 -0.33 4.23
N VAL A 74 -3.62 0.86 4.06
CA VAL A 74 -2.87 1.55 5.11
C VAL A 74 -3.87 2.33 5.95
N ILE A 75 -3.83 2.15 7.26
CA ILE A 75 -4.52 3.00 8.22
C ILE A 75 -3.50 3.71 9.10
N THR A 76 -3.75 4.99 9.38
CA THR A 76 -2.90 5.83 10.22
C THR A 76 -3.74 6.50 11.30
N ASP A 77 -3.33 6.38 12.55
CA ASP A 77 -3.87 7.08 13.70
C ASP A 77 -2.97 8.27 14.07
N CYS A 78 -3.44 9.46 13.72
CA CYS A 78 -2.69 10.68 13.96
C CYS A 78 -2.59 11.07 15.44
N GLN A 79 -3.51 10.59 16.29
CA GLN A 79 -3.54 10.94 17.71
C GLN A 79 -2.62 10.01 18.52
N ASN A 80 -2.67 8.72 18.23
CA ASN A 80 -1.92 7.71 18.97
C ASN A 80 -0.55 7.40 18.36
N VAL A 81 -0.23 7.99 17.20
CA VAL A 81 1.02 7.74 16.47
C VAL A 81 1.16 6.25 16.17
N GLN A 82 0.15 5.71 15.47
CA GLN A 82 0.14 4.32 15.06
C GLN A 82 -0.18 4.22 13.58
N ALA A 83 0.45 3.28 12.89
CA ALA A 83 0.03 2.86 11.56
C ALA A 83 -0.10 1.35 11.46
N ALA A 84 -0.96 0.88 10.56
CA ALA A 84 -1.03 -0.53 10.20
C ALA A 84 -1.33 -0.71 8.70
N ILE A 85 -0.84 -1.81 8.14
CA ILE A 85 -1.22 -2.27 6.80
C ILE A 85 -2.10 -3.51 6.97
N LEU A 86 -3.25 -3.52 6.31
CA LEU A 86 -4.03 -4.73 6.10
C LEU A 86 -3.77 -5.27 4.70
N LEU A 87 -3.34 -6.52 4.62
CA LEU A 87 -3.18 -7.19 3.33
C LEU A 87 -4.52 -7.66 2.80
N GLY A 88 -4.79 -7.37 1.53
CA GLY A 88 -5.92 -7.96 0.82
C GLY A 88 -5.77 -9.49 0.74
N LYS A 89 -6.91 -10.20 0.70
CA LYS A 89 -6.94 -11.65 0.44
C LYS A 89 -7.90 -11.94 -0.71
N GLY A 90 -7.51 -12.78 -1.66
CA GLY A 90 -8.40 -13.25 -2.73
C GLY A 90 -9.57 -14.12 -2.19
N PRO A 91 -10.69 -14.23 -2.91
CA PRO A 91 -11.92 -14.84 -2.40
C PRO A 91 -11.93 -16.37 -2.14
N TYR A 92 -10.89 -17.18 -2.45
CA TYR A 92 -10.94 -18.66 -2.31
C TYR A 92 -9.55 -19.34 -2.22
N PRO A 93 -9.47 -20.63 -1.83
CA PRO A 93 -9.43 -21.18 -0.47
C PRO A 93 -8.00 -21.52 -0.01
N GLU A 94 -7.90 -22.05 1.21
CA GLU A 94 -6.68 -22.52 1.89
C GLU A 94 -5.77 -23.41 1.03
N GLU A 95 -4.48 -23.44 1.41
CA GLU A 95 -3.40 -24.22 0.81
C GLU A 95 -3.86 -25.59 0.25
N GLY A 96 -3.65 -25.83 -1.05
CA GLY A 96 -3.78 -27.16 -1.65
C GLY A 96 -4.72 -27.31 -2.85
N GLN A 97 -5.35 -26.24 -3.35
CA GLN A 97 -6.10 -26.31 -4.61
C GLN A 97 -5.25 -25.87 -5.80
N ALA A 98 -5.01 -26.78 -6.74
CA ALA A 98 -4.30 -26.48 -7.97
C ALA A 98 -5.10 -25.50 -8.84
N HIS A 99 -4.53 -24.32 -9.10
CA HIS A 99 -5.07 -23.36 -10.07
C HIS A 99 -4.86 -23.92 -11.48
N ILE A 100 -5.93 -24.39 -12.13
CA ILE A 100 -5.84 -24.99 -13.48
C ILE A 100 -5.61 -23.93 -14.56
N ALA A 101 -6.00 -22.68 -14.34
CA ALA A 101 -5.60 -21.47 -15.07
C ALA A 101 -6.56 -20.37 -14.61
N GLY A 102 -6.11 -19.48 -13.74
CA GLY A 102 -6.96 -18.41 -13.22
C GLY A 102 -6.24 -17.66 -12.13
N TYR A 103 -5.70 -16.50 -12.50
CA TYR A 103 -5.11 -15.50 -11.62
C TYR A 103 -6.20 -14.92 -10.72
N THR A 104 -5.92 -14.77 -9.42
CA THR A 104 -6.88 -14.17 -8.48
C THR A 104 -6.19 -13.04 -7.74
N PRO A 105 -6.59 -11.77 -7.97
CA PRO A 105 -5.98 -10.64 -7.30
C PRO A 105 -6.30 -10.63 -5.79
N SER A 106 -5.34 -10.20 -4.98
CA SER A 106 -5.53 -9.97 -3.55
C SER A 106 -6.11 -8.58 -3.32
N LEU A 107 -7.44 -8.48 -3.28
CA LEU A 107 -8.13 -7.19 -3.25
C LEU A 107 -8.67 -6.87 -1.85
N ILE A 108 -8.10 -5.86 -1.17
CA ILE A 108 -8.62 -5.41 0.13
C ILE A 108 -10.07 -4.91 0.03
N GLY A 109 -10.48 -4.41 -1.14
CA GLY A 109 -11.83 -3.93 -1.40
C GLY A 109 -12.93 -4.96 -1.12
N HIS A 110 -12.69 -6.25 -1.39
CA HIS A 110 -13.66 -7.33 -1.10
C HIS A 110 -13.91 -7.58 0.39
N HIS A 111 -13.03 -7.06 1.25
CA HIS A 111 -13.16 -7.18 2.70
C HIS A 111 -13.76 -5.93 3.33
N LEU A 112 -13.84 -4.82 2.59
CA LEU A 112 -14.39 -3.55 3.06
C LEU A 112 -15.88 -3.44 2.71
N ALA A 113 -16.66 -2.84 3.60
CA ALA A 113 -18.05 -2.53 3.32
C ALA A 113 -18.20 -1.63 2.07
N PRO A 114 -19.24 -1.83 1.24
CA PRO A 114 -20.40 -2.69 1.47
C PRO A 114 -20.21 -4.16 1.01
N GLU A 115 -19.10 -4.51 0.36
CA GLU A 115 -18.89 -5.86 -0.18
C GLU A 115 -18.44 -6.85 0.89
N GLY A 116 -17.63 -6.40 1.83
CA GLY A 116 -17.04 -7.22 2.88
C GLY A 116 -17.44 -6.83 4.30
N PRO A 117 -17.01 -7.63 5.29
CA PRO A 117 -17.43 -7.50 6.69
C PRO A 117 -16.75 -6.33 7.44
N LEU A 118 -15.66 -5.76 6.92
CA LEU A 118 -14.91 -4.72 7.61
C LEU A 118 -15.51 -3.33 7.34
N GLU A 119 -16.13 -2.75 8.36
CA GLU A 119 -16.75 -1.43 8.29
C GLU A 119 -15.85 -0.35 8.91
N LEU A 120 -15.10 0.38 8.07
CA LEU A 120 -14.16 1.43 8.53
C LEU A 120 -14.84 2.53 9.35
N SER A 121 -16.13 2.78 9.15
CA SER A 121 -16.92 3.74 9.92
C SER A 121 -17.13 3.33 11.39
N LYS A 122 -16.95 2.05 11.72
CA LYS A 122 -17.08 1.50 13.07
C LYS A 122 -15.74 1.44 13.83
N ILE A 123 -14.62 1.69 13.16
CA ILE A 123 -13.27 1.57 13.72
C ILE A 123 -12.84 2.84 14.45
N ASP A 124 -12.59 2.76 15.75
CA ASP A 124 -12.20 3.91 16.58
C ASP A 124 -10.69 4.11 16.70
N ASN A 125 -9.89 3.05 16.55
CA ASN A 125 -8.43 3.10 16.56
C ASN A 125 -7.83 1.97 15.69
N VAL A 126 -6.52 2.03 15.43
CA VAL A 126 -5.79 1.04 14.62
C VAL A 126 -5.83 -0.36 15.24
N SER A 127 -5.81 -0.48 16.57
CA SER A 127 -5.82 -1.78 17.26
C SER A 127 -7.15 -2.50 17.07
N ASP A 128 -8.28 -1.78 17.13
CA ASP A 128 -9.62 -2.32 16.85
C ASP A 128 -9.73 -2.81 15.40
N LEU A 129 -9.14 -2.08 14.45
CA LEU A 129 -9.09 -2.51 13.05
C LEU A 129 -8.36 -3.84 12.90
N ARG A 130 -7.15 -3.95 13.49
CA ARG A 130 -6.33 -5.16 13.40
C ARG A 130 -7.05 -6.36 14.01
N ALA A 131 -7.72 -6.16 15.15
CA ALA A 131 -8.52 -7.20 15.79
C ALA A 131 -9.65 -7.70 14.86
N GLN A 132 -10.44 -6.78 14.29
CA GLN A 132 -11.51 -7.14 13.35
C GLN A 132 -10.98 -7.79 12.06
N ALA A 133 -9.87 -7.28 11.52
CA ALA A 133 -9.21 -7.85 10.36
C ALA A 133 -8.72 -9.29 10.62
N SER A 134 -8.16 -9.54 11.80
CA SER A 134 -7.72 -10.88 12.21
C SER A 134 -8.90 -11.85 12.38
N GLU A 135 -10.04 -11.40 12.89
CA GLU A 135 -11.25 -12.23 13.05
C GLU A 135 -11.78 -12.75 11.70
N ILE A 136 -11.59 -11.98 10.63
CA ILE A 136 -11.97 -12.35 9.25
C ILE A 136 -10.81 -12.98 8.46
N GLY A 137 -9.68 -13.25 9.11
CA GLY A 137 -8.54 -13.96 8.54
C GLY A 137 -7.65 -13.11 7.62
N LEU A 138 -7.69 -11.78 7.75
CA LEU A 138 -6.72 -10.89 7.12
C LEU A 138 -5.44 -10.81 7.95
N ARG A 139 -4.31 -10.68 7.26
CA ARG A 139 -3.02 -10.37 7.87
C ARG A 139 -2.90 -8.86 8.04
N SER A 140 -2.32 -8.45 9.17
CA SER A 140 -2.02 -7.04 9.44
C SER A 140 -0.61 -6.89 9.99
N TYR A 141 0.10 -5.88 9.52
CA TYR A 141 1.42 -5.47 10.03
C TYR A 141 1.28 -4.13 10.73
N ASP A 142 1.99 -3.91 11.84
CA ASP A 142 2.15 -2.57 12.42
C ASP A 142 3.39 -1.85 11.91
N GLU A 143 3.52 -0.57 12.28
CA GLU A 143 4.63 0.30 11.88
C GLU A 143 6.03 -0.27 12.16
N SER A 144 6.21 -1.11 13.18
CA SER A 144 7.52 -1.73 13.44
C SER A 144 7.85 -2.83 12.44
N GLU A 145 6.80 -3.46 11.89
CA GLU A 145 6.88 -4.43 10.81
C GLU A 145 6.85 -3.73 9.43
N PHE A 146 6.59 -2.41 9.37
CA PHE A 146 6.70 -1.67 8.11
C PHE A 146 8.14 -1.67 7.64
N GLU A 147 9.14 -1.54 8.51
CA GLU A 147 10.55 -1.57 8.09
C GLU A 147 10.90 -2.91 7.42
N GLU A 148 10.46 -4.05 7.96
CA GLU A 148 10.68 -5.35 7.29
C GLU A 148 9.94 -5.49 5.96
N PHE A 149 8.75 -4.88 5.82
CA PHE A 149 7.94 -4.97 4.61
C PHE A 149 8.31 -3.92 3.55
N TYR A 150 8.79 -2.76 4.00
CA TYR A 150 9.06 -1.57 3.20
C TYR A 150 10.53 -1.21 3.14
N GLU A 151 11.37 -1.24 4.18
CA GLU A 151 12.82 -0.97 4.01
C GLU A 151 13.54 -2.07 3.21
N TYR A 152 13.12 -3.34 3.32
CA TYR A 152 13.66 -4.40 2.44
C TYR A 152 13.28 -4.16 0.96
N ARG A 153 12.31 -3.29 0.70
CA ARG A 153 11.82 -2.93 -0.63
C ARG A 153 11.84 -1.42 -0.91
N LEU A 154 12.50 -0.57 -0.12
CA LEU A 154 12.45 0.89 -0.29
C LEU A 154 13.76 1.46 0.26
N GLY A 155 14.73 1.68 -0.61
CA GLY A 155 15.85 2.58 -0.33
C GLY A 155 15.37 4.04 -0.19
N ASN A 156 15.97 4.97 -0.93
CA ASN A 156 15.61 6.40 -0.93
C ASN A 156 14.15 6.74 -1.34
N ASP A 157 13.31 5.75 -1.58
CA ASP A 157 11.92 5.83 -2.07
C ASP A 157 10.88 5.56 -0.97
N SER A 158 11.16 5.98 0.26
CA SER A 158 10.24 5.81 1.39
C SER A 158 8.96 6.68 1.29
N ILE A 159 7.84 6.10 1.73
CA ILE A 159 6.56 6.79 1.88
C ILE A 159 6.34 7.09 3.36
N ASP A 160 6.05 8.36 3.66
CA ASP A 160 5.65 8.79 5.00
C ASP A 160 4.20 8.36 5.29
N ALA A 161 4.02 7.32 6.10
CA ALA A 161 2.71 6.82 6.53
C ALA A 161 1.89 7.86 7.31
N PHE A 162 2.53 8.90 7.85
CA PHE A 162 1.91 9.99 8.60
C PHE A 162 1.75 11.28 7.76
N CYS A 163 2.07 11.26 6.46
CA CYS A 163 1.90 12.41 5.57
C CYS A 163 0.48 12.99 5.66
N GLY A 164 -0.54 12.12 5.70
CA GLY A 164 -1.93 12.55 5.81
C GLY A 164 -2.23 13.29 7.11
N CYS A 165 -1.53 12.99 8.22
CA CYS A 165 -1.70 13.70 9.49
C CYS A 165 -1.27 15.15 9.36
N LYS A 166 -0.17 15.42 8.64
CA LYS A 166 0.31 16.78 8.34
C LYS A 166 -0.74 17.59 7.55
N LEU A 167 -1.47 16.92 6.66
CA LEU A 167 -2.51 17.55 5.84
C LEU A 167 -3.83 17.79 6.59
N TYR A 168 -4.27 16.81 7.37
CA TYR A 168 -5.64 16.77 7.87
C TYR A 168 -5.79 17.02 9.37
N TYR A 169 -4.73 16.77 10.14
CA TYR A 169 -4.67 16.94 11.59
C TYR A 169 -3.33 17.57 12.00
N PRO A 170 -3.01 18.79 11.52
CA PRO A 170 -1.65 19.38 11.63
C PRO A 170 -1.17 19.58 13.08
N ASP A 171 -2.08 19.66 14.05
CA ASP A 171 -1.73 19.82 15.46
C ASP A 171 -1.50 18.48 16.20
N SER A 172 -1.80 17.35 15.54
CA SER A 172 -1.70 16.02 16.13
C SER A 172 -0.25 15.57 16.35
N PRO A 173 -0.01 14.62 17.28
CA PRO A 173 1.30 13.99 17.43
C PRO A 173 1.86 13.40 16.13
N GLY A 174 1.04 12.67 15.35
CA GLY A 174 1.48 12.07 14.10
C GLY A 174 1.91 13.07 13.03
N ALA A 175 1.36 14.30 13.05
CA ALA A 175 1.79 15.35 12.12
C ALA A 175 3.22 15.89 12.40
N LYS A 176 3.79 15.57 13.57
CA LYS A 176 5.12 16.06 14.01
C LYS A 176 6.24 15.04 13.81
N LEU A 177 5.91 13.85 13.29
CA LEU A 177 6.89 12.85 12.85
C LEU A 177 7.55 13.25 11.53
#